data_AF-A0A1S3WXR8-F1
#
_entry.id   AF-A0A1S3WXR8-F1
#
_cell.length_a   1.000
_cell.length_b   1.000
_cell.length_c   1.000
_cell.angle_alpha   90.00
_cell.angle_beta   90.00
_cell.angle_gamma   90.00
#
_symmetry.space_group_name_H-M   'P 1'
#
loop_
_entity.id
_entity.type
_entity.pdbx_description
1 polymer ?
#
loop_
_entity_poly.entity_id
_entity_poly.type
_entity_poly.pdbx_seq_one_letter_code
_entity_poly.pdbx_strand_id
1 'polypeptide(L)'
;MGKEIVKAEEITAFNWSSDSSSTTSSSPDEEITRMPLLALNHVSFVCKSVSKSVQFYEQVFGFVLIQRPSSFDFDGAWLFNHGIGIHLLGKEDAASKKGKINPKDNHISFQCSDMDLIIERLEELKIEYVTATVKEGRVTVDQLFFHDPDGNMIEICNCQNIPILPLSSCPLKKFNKYPTFKQTMPNSFYGNGTSKMNCLGEMEYLMMENLAMNMIDISF
;
A
#
# COMPACT_ATOMS: atom_id res chain seq x y z
N MET A 1 -7.36 -24.09 -8.84
CA MET A 1 -7.61 -23.21 -10.01
C MET A 1 -8.62 -22.15 -9.59
N GLY A 2 -8.15 -20.92 -9.38
CA GLY A 2 -9.04 -19.77 -9.28
C GLY A 2 -9.78 -19.58 -10.60
N LYS A 3 -11.03 -19.10 -10.55
CA LYS A 3 -11.75 -18.72 -11.77
C LYS A 3 -11.14 -17.41 -12.25
N GLU A 4 -10.61 -17.38 -13.47
CA GLU A 4 -10.24 -16.14 -14.13
C GLU A 4 -11.53 -15.38 -14.47
N ILE A 5 -11.69 -14.17 -13.91
CA ILE A 5 -12.96 -13.43 -13.96
C ILE A 5 -12.99 -12.40 -15.09
N VAL A 6 -11.82 -11.91 -15.53
CA VAL A 6 -11.70 -10.88 -16.57
C VAL A 6 -10.65 -11.30 -17.57
N LYS A 7 -11.04 -11.45 -18.84
CA LYS A 7 -10.09 -11.72 -19.93
C LYS A 7 -9.34 -10.44 -20.27
N ALA A 8 -8.05 -10.55 -20.60
CA ALA A 8 -7.23 -9.40 -21.03
C ALA A 8 -7.87 -8.55 -22.14
N GLU A 9 -8.64 -9.20 -23.02
CA GLU A 9 -9.36 -8.62 -24.16
C GLU A 9 -10.52 -7.70 -23.73
N GLU A 10 -11.08 -7.87 -22.52
CA GLU A 10 -12.21 -7.08 -22.01
C GLU A 10 -11.76 -5.79 -21.28
N ILE A 11 -10.48 -5.67 -20.94
CA ILE A 11 -9.91 -4.54 -20.16
C ILE A 11 -9.91 -3.23 -20.97
N THR A 12 -9.95 -3.28 -22.31
CA THR A 12 -9.91 -2.08 -23.17
C THR A 12 -11.24 -1.33 -23.27
N ALA A 13 -12.32 -1.85 -22.68
CA ALA A 13 -13.67 -1.29 -22.79
C ALA A 13 -14.21 -0.82 -21.42
N PHE A 14 -13.40 -0.11 -20.63
CA PHE A 14 -13.91 0.55 -19.43
C PHE A 14 -14.51 1.91 -19.80
N ASN A 15 -15.80 1.90 -20.17
CA ASN A 15 -16.57 3.12 -20.37
C ASN A 15 -17.40 3.39 -19.11
N TRP A 16 -16.98 4.36 -18.30
CA TRP A 16 -17.85 4.88 -17.25
C TRP A 16 -18.99 5.63 -17.95
N SER A 17 -20.19 5.04 -17.98
CA SER A 17 -21.38 5.72 -18.49
C SER A 17 -21.76 6.87 -17.55
N SER A 18 -21.13 8.03 -17.74
CA SER A 18 -21.78 9.30 -17.51
C SER A 18 -22.54 9.64 -18.79
N ASP A 19 -23.87 9.66 -18.71
CA ASP A 19 -24.74 10.20 -19.75
C ASP A 19 -24.22 11.58 -20.18
N SER A 20 -23.54 11.61 -21.31
CA SER A 20 -23.45 12.78 -22.18
C SER A 20 -23.14 12.30 -23.58
N SER A 21 -23.97 12.79 -24.50
CA SER A 21 -24.02 12.48 -25.92
C SER A 21 -22.66 12.35 -26.58
N SER A 22 -22.48 11.26 -27.31
CA SER A 22 -21.35 11.00 -28.20
C SER A 22 -21.22 12.05 -29.30
N THR A 23 -19.99 12.45 -29.58
CA THR A 23 -19.56 12.76 -30.95
C THR A 23 -18.18 12.15 -31.13
N THR A 24 -18.09 11.17 -32.02
CA THR A 24 -16.88 10.42 -32.33
C THR A 24 -15.98 11.21 -33.29
N SER A 25 -14.72 11.40 -32.91
CA SER A 25 -13.64 11.61 -33.87
C SER A 25 -12.42 10.83 -33.41
N SER A 26 -12.09 9.76 -34.13
CA SER A 26 -10.88 8.96 -33.92
C SER A 26 -9.64 9.75 -34.37
N SER A 27 -8.71 10.02 -33.46
CA SER A 27 -7.36 10.48 -33.76
C SER A 27 -6.33 9.49 -33.19
N PRO A 28 -5.21 9.23 -33.90
CA PRO A 28 -4.19 8.29 -33.47
C PRO A 28 -3.18 8.97 -32.52
N ASP A 29 -2.72 8.21 -31.53
CA ASP A 29 -1.77 8.59 -30.47
C ASP A 29 -2.35 9.41 -29.30
N GLU A 30 -3.28 8.81 -28.54
CA GLU A 30 -3.47 9.22 -27.14
C GLU A 30 -2.22 8.84 -26.33
N GLU A 31 -1.42 9.83 -25.99
CA GLU A 31 -0.38 9.71 -24.97
C GLU A 31 -1.07 9.37 -23.65
N ILE A 32 -0.98 8.10 -23.24
CA ILE A 32 -1.55 7.62 -21.96
C ILE A 32 -0.91 8.45 -20.84
N THR A 33 -1.67 9.45 -20.38
CA THR A 33 -1.26 10.30 -19.27
C THR A 33 -1.27 9.44 -18.02
N ARG A 34 -0.08 9.13 -17.50
CA ARG A 34 0.02 8.41 -16.24
C ARG A 34 -0.37 9.34 -15.11
N MET A 35 -1.19 8.82 -14.19
CA MET A 35 -1.48 9.53 -12.95
C MET A 35 -0.17 9.70 -12.15
N PRO A 36 0.12 10.89 -11.61
CA PRO A 36 1.35 11.17 -10.88
C PRO A 36 1.29 10.63 -9.43
N LEU A 37 0.97 9.34 -9.29
CA LEU A 37 0.90 8.66 -8.00
C LEU A 37 2.26 8.02 -7.67
N LEU A 38 2.70 8.15 -6.42
CA LEU A 38 3.96 7.56 -5.94
C LEU A 38 3.72 6.22 -5.24
N ALA A 39 2.89 6.24 -4.20
CA ALA A 39 2.59 5.08 -3.37
C ALA A 39 1.24 5.28 -2.64
N LEU A 40 0.76 4.22 -2.01
CA LEU A 40 -0.31 4.33 -1.03
C LEU A 40 0.20 5.16 0.16
N ASN A 41 -0.45 6.29 0.44
CA ASN A 41 0.02 7.21 1.48
C ASN A 41 -0.46 6.79 2.88
N HIS A 42 -1.76 6.53 3.04
CA HIS A 42 -2.34 6.13 4.31
C HIS A 42 -3.65 5.36 4.12
N VAL A 43 -4.06 4.66 5.18
CA VAL A 43 -5.39 4.07 5.35
C VAL A 43 -6.10 4.77 6.49
N SER A 44 -7.43 4.83 6.40
CA SER A 44 -8.27 5.57 7.33
C SER A 44 -9.27 4.63 8.00
N PHE A 45 -9.26 4.60 9.34
CA PHE A 45 -10.19 3.78 10.12
C PHE A 45 -10.99 4.61 11.10
N VAL A 46 -12.29 4.37 11.14
CA VAL A 46 -13.14 4.85 12.22
C VAL A 46 -13.01 3.90 13.39
N CYS A 47 -12.76 4.45 14.57
CA CYS A 47 -12.57 3.69 15.80
C CYS A 47 -13.43 4.26 16.93
N LYS A 48 -13.91 3.38 17.81
CA LYS A 48 -14.66 3.78 19.00
C LYS A 48 -13.75 4.35 20.08
N SER A 49 -12.54 3.82 20.19
CA SER A 49 -11.55 4.25 21.17
C SER A 49 -10.19 4.43 20.51
N VAL A 50 -9.81 5.69 20.32
CA VAL A 50 -8.52 6.06 19.73
C VAL A 50 -7.36 5.44 20.52
N SER A 51 -7.40 5.51 21.85
CA SER A 51 -6.34 4.95 22.70
C SER A 51 -6.18 3.44 22.57
N LYS A 52 -7.28 2.68 22.51
CA LYS A 52 -7.23 1.22 22.29
C LYS A 52 -6.70 0.86 20.91
N SER A 53 -7.11 1.60 19.90
CA SER A 53 -6.61 1.41 18.52
C SER A 53 -5.12 1.75 18.43
N VAL A 54 -4.67 2.87 18.99
CA VAL A 54 -3.25 3.23 19.06
C VAL A 54 -2.46 2.10 19.74
N GLN A 55 -2.86 1.69 20.94
CA GLN A 55 -2.18 0.63 21.68
C GLN A 55 -2.08 -0.67 20.87
N PHE A 56 -3.16 -1.06 20.17
CA PHE A 56 -3.16 -2.24 19.31
C PHE A 56 -2.14 -2.12 18.17
N TYR A 57 -2.17 -1.02 17.41
CA TYR A 57 -1.28 -0.84 16.26
C TYR A 57 0.19 -0.69 16.69
N GLU A 58 0.47 -0.08 17.84
CA GLU A 58 1.82 -0.03 18.41
C GLU A 58 2.28 -1.42 18.87
N GLN A 59 1.46 -2.17 19.60
CA GLN A 59 1.89 -3.44 20.19
C GLN A 59 1.97 -4.58 19.18
N VAL A 60 1.02 -4.69 18.26
CA VAL A 60 0.93 -5.78 17.28
C VAL A 60 1.84 -5.53 16.09
N PHE A 61 1.88 -4.30 15.59
CA PHE A 61 2.53 -3.97 14.31
C PHE A 61 3.76 -3.07 14.45
N GLY A 62 4.05 -2.57 15.66
CA GLY A 62 5.16 -1.65 15.89
C GLY A 62 4.94 -0.28 15.24
N PHE A 63 3.70 0.14 14.99
CA PHE A 63 3.45 1.50 14.53
C PHE A 63 3.90 2.51 15.59
N VAL A 64 4.22 3.73 15.15
CA VAL A 64 4.57 4.83 16.05
C VAL A 64 3.52 5.91 15.93
N LEU A 65 3.01 6.39 17.07
CA LEU A 65 2.15 7.57 17.11
C LEU A 65 2.94 8.82 16.69
N ILE A 66 2.45 9.54 15.68
CA ILE A 66 3.08 10.76 15.16
C ILE A 66 2.23 12.01 15.43
N GLN A 67 2.84 13.18 15.31
CA GLN A 67 2.14 14.45 15.52
C GLN A 67 1.05 14.67 14.46
N ARG A 68 -0.15 14.99 14.95
CA ARG A 68 -1.28 15.36 14.10
C ARG A 68 -1.24 16.83 13.71
N PRO A 69 -1.68 17.20 12.49
CA PRO A 69 -1.94 18.60 12.15
C PRO A 69 -2.86 19.27 13.18
N SER A 70 -2.47 20.46 13.66
CA SER A 70 -3.22 21.20 14.69
C SER A 70 -4.58 21.71 14.22
N SER A 71 -4.84 21.71 12.91
CA SER A 71 -6.11 22.12 12.32
C SER A 71 -7.22 21.08 12.44
N PHE A 72 -6.93 19.86 12.91
CA PHE A 72 -7.94 18.82 13.08
C PHE A 72 -8.63 18.98 14.43
N ASP A 73 -9.95 19.17 14.40
CA ASP A 73 -10.81 19.50 15.56
C ASP A 73 -11.68 18.33 16.03
N PHE A 74 -11.43 17.11 15.53
CA PHE A 74 -12.09 15.88 15.94
C PHE A 74 -11.16 15.00 16.80
N ASP A 75 -11.68 14.01 17.51
CA ASP A 75 -10.85 13.03 18.23
C ASP A 75 -10.21 12.06 17.24
N GLY A 76 -8.89 11.85 17.32
CA GLY A 76 -8.20 10.97 16.40
C GLY A 76 -6.71 10.87 16.66
N ALA A 77 -6.06 9.99 15.93
CA ALA A 77 -4.61 9.78 16.00
C ALA A 77 -4.05 9.48 14.61
N TRP A 78 -2.77 9.78 14.42
CA TRP A 78 -2.03 9.40 13.23
C TRP A 78 -0.87 8.52 13.65
N LEU A 79 -0.77 7.33 13.08
CA LEU A 79 0.37 6.46 13.27
C LEU A 79 1.12 6.26 11.96
N PHE A 80 2.41 6.00 12.03
CA PHE A 80 3.23 5.73 10.86
C PHE A 80 4.25 4.62 11.14
N ASN A 81 4.36 3.68 10.21
CA ASN A 81 5.46 2.74 10.06
C ASN A 81 5.32 2.04 8.69
N HIS A 82 6.32 1.26 8.28
CA HIS A 82 6.27 0.41 7.08
C HIS A 82 5.97 1.20 5.78
N GLY A 83 6.27 2.50 5.76
CA GLY A 83 6.01 3.40 4.64
C GLY A 83 4.55 3.83 4.46
N ILE A 84 3.65 3.54 5.42
CA ILE A 84 2.23 3.86 5.34
C ILE A 84 1.71 4.53 6.63
N GLY A 85 0.80 5.49 6.49
CA GLY A 85 0.08 6.07 7.60
C GLY A 85 -1.19 5.29 7.98
N ILE A 86 -1.51 5.22 9.27
CA ILE A 86 -2.84 4.86 9.78
C ILE A 86 -3.47 6.10 10.40
N HIS A 87 -4.54 6.59 9.79
CA HIS A 87 -5.34 7.70 10.29
C HIS A 87 -6.56 7.16 11.03
N LEU A 88 -6.56 7.29 12.35
CA LEU A 88 -7.65 6.90 13.23
C LEU A 88 -8.59 8.08 13.45
N LEU A 89 -9.87 7.88 13.14
CA LEU A 89 -10.94 8.83 13.39
C LEU A 89 -11.82 8.31 14.52
N GLY A 90 -11.81 9.00 15.65
CA GLY A 90 -12.61 8.69 16.83
C GLY A 90 -14.09 9.01 16.59
N LYS A 91 -14.95 8.04 16.88
CA LYS A 91 -16.41 8.23 16.89
C LYS A 91 -17.04 7.33 17.95
N GLU A 92 -17.61 7.92 19.00
CA GLU A 92 -18.16 7.18 20.15
C GLU A 92 -19.27 6.19 19.75
N ASP A 93 -20.08 6.57 18.76
CA ASP A 93 -21.17 5.76 18.19
C ASP A 93 -20.74 4.88 17.01
N ALA A 94 -19.44 4.65 16.83
CA ALA A 94 -18.97 3.72 15.81
C ALA A 94 -19.51 2.31 16.10
N ALA A 95 -20.29 1.76 15.17
CA ALA A 95 -20.67 0.37 15.22
C ALA A 95 -19.41 -0.50 15.03
N SER A 96 -19.18 -1.42 15.95
CA SER A 96 -18.13 -2.41 15.78
C SER A 96 -18.49 -3.31 14.59
N LYS A 97 -17.53 -3.50 13.68
CA LYS A 97 -17.66 -4.42 12.54
C LYS A 97 -17.33 -5.86 12.92
N LYS A 98 -17.10 -6.14 14.21
CA LYS A 98 -16.56 -7.40 14.69
C LYS A 98 -17.59 -8.53 14.53
N GLY A 99 -17.54 -9.18 13.37
CA GLY A 99 -18.22 -10.42 13.05
C GLY A 99 -17.26 -11.61 13.09
N LYS A 100 -17.71 -12.74 12.52
CA LYS A 100 -16.84 -13.89 12.27
C LYS A 100 -15.75 -13.49 11.26
N ILE A 101 -14.50 -13.86 11.53
CA ILE A 101 -13.41 -13.59 10.58
C ILE A 101 -13.70 -14.30 9.25
N ASN A 102 -13.75 -13.52 8.18
CA ASN A 102 -14.00 -13.99 6.83
C ASN A 102 -12.86 -13.51 5.91
N PRO A 103 -11.96 -14.41 5.46
CA PRO A 103 -10.87 -14.09 4.54
C PRO A 103 -11.28 -13.43 3.22
N LYS A 104 -12.58 -13.40 2.90
CA LYS A 104 -13.14 -12.79 1.68
C LYS A 104 -13.66 -11.37 1.87
N ASP A 105 -13.64 -10.84 3.09
CA ASP A 105 -14.07 -9.47 3.36
C ASP A 105 -12.98 -8.45 2.99
N ASN A 106 -13.35 -7.18 2.90
CA ASN A 106 -12.40 -6.09 2.65
C ASN A 106 -11.35 -6.01 3.78
N HIS A 107 -10.09 -5.85 3.40
CA HIS A 107 -8.98 -5.77 4.35
C HIS A 107 -7.84 -4.89 3.86
N ILE A 108 -7.00 -4.52 4.82
CA ILE A 108 -5.64 -4.07 4.54
C ILE A 108 -4.70 -5.25 4.74
N SER A 109 -3.69 -5.37 3.88
CA SER A 109 -2.73 -6.48 3.93
C SER A 109 -1.33 -5.96 4.18
N PHE A 110 -0.62 -6.59 5.11
CA PHE A 110 0.78 -6.32 5.37
C PHE A 110 1.64 -7.51 4.93
N GLN A 111 2.75 -7.18 4.27
CA GLN A 111 3.77 -8.16 3.98
C GLN A 111 4.55 -8.50 5.25
N CYS A 112 4.86 -9.77 5.45
CA CYS A 112 5.66 -10.22 6.57
C CYS A 112 6.78 -11.19 6.15
N SER A 113 7.90 -11.10 6.84
CA SER A 113 9.03 -12.03 6.71
C SER A 113 8.93 -13.22 7.68
N ASP A 114 8.19 -13.07 8.78
CA ASP A 114 8.09 -14.04 9.87
C ASP A 114 6.65 -14.08 10.40
N MET A 115 5.85 -14.99 9.85
CA MET A 115 4.44 -15.14 10.23
C MET A 115 4.29 -15.66 11.67
N ASP A 116 5.21 -16.52 12.10
CA ASP A 116 5.13 -17.19 13.39
C ASP A 116 5.26 -16.19 14.55
N LEU A 117 6.13 -15.18 14.40
CA LEU A 117 6.25 -14.10 15.37
C LEU A 117 4.96 -13.29 15.53
N ILE A 118 4.23 -13.05 14.42
CA ILE A 118 2.94 -12.36 14.50
C ILE A 118 1.90 -13.25 15.18
N ILE A 119 1.87 -14.55 14.87
CA ILE A 119 0.97 -15.50 15.51
C ILE A 119 1.20 -15.53 17.02
N GLU A 120 2.46 -15.66 17.47
CA GLU A 120 2.83 -15.62 18.89
C GLU A 120 2.30 -14.34 19.56
N ARG A 121 2.48 -13.18 18.91
CA ARG A 121 1.98 -11.90 19.40
C ARG A 121 0.46 -11.85 19.52
N LEU A 122 -0.27 -12.41 18.55
CA LEU A 122 -1.73 -12.48 18.62
C LEU A 122 -2.20 -13.40 19.74
N GLU A 123 -1.50 -14.51 19.97
CA GLU A 123 -1.80 -15.46 21.05
C GLU A 123 -1.57 -14.85 22.44
N GLU A 124 -0.46 -14.13 22.64
CA GLU A 124 -0.17 -13.37 23.87
C GLU A 124 -1.30 -12.39 24.22
N LEU A 125 -1.80 -11.70 23.19
CA LEU A 125 -2.86 -10.69 23.31
C LEU A 125 -4.27 -11.28 23.25
N LYS A 126 -4.40 -12.62 23.08
CA LYS A 126 -5.66 -13.35 22.96
C LYS A 126 -6.56 -12.81 21.85
N ILE A 127 -5.95 -12.47 20.71
CA ILE A 127 -6.65 -12.04 19.51
C ILE A 127 -6.98 -13.28 18.66
N GLU A 128 -8.25 -13.43 18.32
CA GLU A 128 -8.69 -14.49 17.42
C GLU A 128 -8.17 -14.26 16.00
N TYR A 129 -7.71 -15.33 15.35
CA TYR A 129 -7.21 -15.30 13.99
C TYR A 129 -7.63 -16.55 13.20
N VAL A 130 -7.55 -16.48 11.88
CA VAL A 130 -7.67 -17.63 10.98
C VAL A 130 -6.52 -17.63 9.98
N THR A 131 -6.05 -18.81 9.60
CA THR A 131 -5.01 -18.95 8.58
C THR A 131 -5.59 -19.56 7.30
N ALA A 132 -4.97 -19.25 6.18
CA ALA A 132 -5.22 -19.88 4.89
C ALA A 132 -3.92 -20.05 4.12
N THR A 133 -3.87 -21.07 3.28
CA THR A 133 -2.72 -21.33 2.41
C THR A 133 -3.19 -21.45 0.97
N VAL A 134 -2.59 -20.64 0.09
CA VAL A 134 -2.81 -20.66 -1.36
C VAL A 134 -1.60 -21.32 -2.03
N LYS A 135 -1.87 -22.24 -2.96
CA LYS A 135 -0.83 -22.91 -3.76
C LYS A 135 -1.00 -22.56 -5.22
N GLU A 136 0.04 -21.99 -5.82
CA GLU A 136 0.12 -21.66 -7.24
C GLU A 136 1.39 -22.29 -7.83
N GLY A 137 1.24 -23.39 -8.57
CA GLY A 137 2.37 -24.18 -9.04
C GLY A 137 3.24 -24.72 -7.91
N ARG A 138 4.48 -24.23 -7.81
CA ARG A 138 5.44 -24.57 -6.74
C ARG A 138 5.52 -23.53 -5.63
N VAL A 139 4.77 -22.43 -5.76
CA VAL A 139 4.74 -21.34 -4.80
C VAL A 139 3.62 -21.62 -3.80
N THR A 140 3.94 -21.45 -2.52
CA THR A 140 2.99 -21.45 -1.42
C THR A 140 2.93 -20.05 -0.84
N VAL A 141 1.71 -19.55 -0.65
CA VAL A 141 1.43 -18.31 0.06
C VAL A 141 0.60 -18.61 1.28
N ASP A 142 1.05 -18.12 2.42
CA ASP A 142 0.38 -18.22 3.70
C ASP A 142 -0.21 -16.86 4.04
N GLN A 143 -1.45 -16.91 4.51
CA GLN A 143 -2.27 -15.77 4.87
C GLN A 143 -2.75 -15.96 6.31
N LEU A 144 -2.73 -14.89 7.07
CA LEU A 144 -3.23 -14.81 8.44
C LEU A 144 -4.21 -13.64 8.51
N PHE A 145 -5.42 -13.89 8.99
CA PHE A 145 -6.48 -12.89 9.05
C PHE A 145 -6.99 -12.74 10.48
N PHE A 146 -7.17 -11.49 10.90
CA PHE A 146 -7.73 -11.14 12.21
C PHE A 146 -8.37 -9.76 12.16
N HIS A 147 -9.00 -9.37 13.27
CA HIS A 147 -9.61 -8.06 13.40
C HIS A 147 -8.79 -7.15 14.31
N ASP A 148 -8.76 -5.86 13.97
CA ASP A 148 -8.40 -4.81 14.91
C ASP A 148 -9.48 -4.64 16.01
N PRO A 149 -9.29 -3.74 17.00
CA PRO A 149 -10.24 -3.55 18.09
C PRO A 149 -11.67 -3.20 17.65
N ASP A 150 -11.81 -2.57 16.48
CA ASP A 150 -13.07 -2.07 15.94
C ASP A 150 -13.67 -2.98 14.86
N GLY A 151 -12.99 -4.07 14.51
CA GLY A 151 -13.46 -5.07 13.55
C GLY A 151 -12.99 -4.83 12.12
N ASN A 152 -12.02 -3.95 11.87
CA ASN A 152 -11.40 -3.85 10.56
C ASN A 152 -10.54 -5.10 10.34
N MET A 153 -10.71 -5.72 9.18
CA MET A 153 -10.01 -6.96 8.85
C MET A 153 -8.60 -6.65 8.37
N ILE A 154 -7.62 -7.33 8.96
CA ILE A 154 -6.21 -7.22 8.64
C ILE A 154 -5.73 -8.59 8.16
N GLU A 155 -5.03 -8.58 7.03
CA GLU A 155 -4.31 -9.72 6.49
C GLU A 155 -2.80 -9.53 6.72
N ILE A 156 -2.12 -10.61 7.10
CA ILE A 156 -0.68 -10.77 6.94
C ILE A 156 -0.47 -11.80 5.84
N CYS A 157 0.30 -11.44 4.80
CA CYS A 157 0.54 -12.31 3.66
C CYS A 157 2.01 -12.31 3.26
N ASN A 158 2.52 -13.47 2.84
CA ASN A 158 3.79 -13.56 2.10
C ASN A 158 3.56 -13.56 0.57
N CYS A 159 2.60 -12.76 0.12
CA CYS A 159 2.11 -12.67 -1.26
C CYS A 159 3.21 -12.29 -2.27
N GLN A 160 4.32 -11.68 -1.84
CA GLN A 160 5.50 -11.39 -2.66
C GLN A 160 6.11 -12.65 -3.29
N ASN A 161 5.79 -13.84 -2.78
CA ASN A 161 6.24 -15.11 -3.36
C ASN A 161 5.58 -15.38 -4.72
N ILE A 162 4.41 -14.78 -5.00
CA ILE A 162 3.69 -14.94 -6.27
C ILE A 162 4.21 -13.88 -7.27
N PRO A 163 4.64 -14.29 -8.49
CA PRO A 163 5.04 -13.34 -9.51
C PRO A 163 3.85 -12.51 -10.00
N ILE A 164 4.02 -11.18 -10.04
CA ILE A 164 3.04 -10.28 -10.62
C ILE A 164 3.17 -10.34 -12.15
N LEU A 165 2.20 -10.97 -12.80
CA LEU A 165 2.14 -11.10 -14.26
C LEU A 165 0.96 -10.27 -14.79
N PRO A 166 1.21 -9.11 -15.44
CA PRO A 166 0.15 -8.33 -16.06
C PRO A 166 -0.57 -9.14 -17.15
N LEU A 167 -1.89 -9.18 -17.12
CA LEU A 167 -2.71 -9.90 -18.11
C LEU A 167 -2.76 -9.18 -19.46
N SER A 168 -2.55 -7.86 -19.48
CA SER A 168 -2.45 -7.05 -20.69
C SER A 168 -1.10 -6.34 -20.76
N SER A 169 -0.73 -5.88 -21.96
CA SER A 169 0.51 -5.14 -22.18
C SER A 169 0.56 -3.91 -21.27
N CYS A 170 1.44 -3.95 -20.27
CA CYS A 170 1.67 -2.82 -19.39
C CYS A 170 2.14 -1.62 -20.25
N PRO A 171 1.56 -0.41 -20.13
CA PRO A 171 2.00 0.78 -20.87
C PRO A 171 3.36 1.31 -20.41
N LEU A 172 4.27 0.44 -19.95
CA LEU A 172 5.66 0.74 -19.71
C LEU A 172 6.39 0.89 -21.05
N LYS A 173 6.08 1.94 -21.81
CA LYS A 173 6.98 2.44 -22.85
C LYS A 173 8.34 2.69 -22.19
N LYS A 174 9.40 2.11 -22.74
CA LYS A 174 10.78 2.52 -22.43
C LYS A 174 10.85 4.03 -22.68
N PHE A 175 11.02 4.82 -21.63
CA PHE A 175 11.25 6.25 -21.77
C PHE A 175 12.58 6.45 -22.52
N ASN A 176 12.50 6.72 -23.83
CA ASN A 176 13.66 7.02 -24.68
C ASN A 176 14.02 8.52 -24.68
N LYS A 177 13.37 9.34 -23.85
CA LYS A 177 13.70 10.78 -23.71
C LYS A 177 13.65 11.18 -22.23
N TYR A 178 14.84 11.37 -21.66
CA TYR A 178 15.04 11.95 -20.34
C TYR A 178 14.76 13.46 -20.37
N PRO A 179 14.01 14.03 -19.42
CA PRO A 179 14.14 15.44 -19.08
C PRO A 179 15.48 15.63 -18.33
N THR A 180 16.40 16.40 -18.90
CA THR A 180 17.67 16.72 -18.24
C THR A 180 17.42 17.66 -17.06
N PHE A 181 17.39 17.14 -15.84
CA PHE A 181 17.36 17.97 -14.65
C PHE A 181 18.77 18.47 -14.34
N LYS A 182 19.04 19.75 -14.59
CA LYS A 182 20.30 20.39 -14.18
C LYS A 182 20.24 20.69 -12.68
N GLN A 183 20.68 19.76 -11.84
CA GLN A 183 21.08 20.08 -10.47
C GLN A 183 22.60 20.25 -10.43
N THR A 184 23.05 21.47 -10.17
CA THR A 184 24.41 21.77 -9.74
C THR A 184 24.53 21.37 -8.27
N MET A 185 25.23 20.27 -7.98
CA MET A 185 25.69 19.93 -6.64
C MET A 185 27.13 20.42 -6.43
N PRO A 186 27.53 20.87 -5.22
CA PRO A 186 28.90 21.29 -4.95
C PRO A 186 29.85 20.09 -4.97
N ASN A 187 31.05 20.30 -5.51
CA ASN A 187 32.08 19.28 -5.72
C ASN A 187 32.43 18.48 -4.46
N SER A 188 32.20 17.17 -4.52
CA SER A 188 32.73 16.17 -3.60
C SER A 188 33.99 15.52 -4.18
N PHE A 189 34.91 15.16 -3.29
CA PHE A 189 36.36 15.04 -3.45
C PHE A 189 36.91 13.73 -4.06
N TYR A 190 36.08 12.89 -4.70
CA TYR A 190 36.56 11.64 -5.31
C TYR A 190 35.95 11.39 -6.69
N GLY A 191 36.83 11.32 -7.69
CA GLY A 191 36.73 10.38 -8.80
C GLY A 191 35.68 10.67 -9.89
N ASN A 192 36.16 11.16 -11.02
CA ASN A 192 35.42 11.31 -12.25
C ASN A 192 34.95 9.94 -12.80
N GLY A 193 33.65 9.66 -12.73
CA GLY A 193 33.05 8.44 -13.26
C GLY A 193 31.60 8.65 -13.68
N THR A 194 31.37 8.83 -14.97
CA THR A 194 30.02 8.86 -15.56
C THR A 194 29.44 7.44 -15.57
N SER A 195 28.72 7.05 -14.51
CA SER A 195 27.88 5.86 -14.54
C SER A 195 26.53 6.20 -15.15
N LYS A 196 26.23 5.62 -16.32
CA LYS A 196 24.88 5.63 -16.89
C LYS A 196 24.00 4.72 -16.03
N MET A 197 23.11 5.30 -15.23
CA MET A 197 22.12 4.55 -14.48
C MET A 197 20.85 4.40 -15.32
N ASN A 198 20.43 3.15 -15.57
CA ASN A 198 19.22 2.82 -16.34
C ASN A 198 17.94 3.05 -15.51
N CYS A 199 16.77 3.07 -16.16
CA CYS A 199 15.44 3.36 -15.61
C CYS A 199 15.05 2.62 -14.30
N LEU A 200 15.63 1.44 -14.06
CA LEU A 200 15.49 0.72 -12.78
C LEU A 200 16.05 1.55 -11.63
N GLY A 201 17.21 2.17 -11.83
CA GLY A 201 17.89 2.99 -10.83
C GLY A 201 17.23 4.34 -10.58
N GLU A 202 16.45 4.90 -11.51
CA GLU A 202 15.69 6.13 -11.26
C GLU A 202 14.42 5.87 -10.45
N MET A 203 13.72 4.77 -10.71
CA MET A 203 12.56 4.38 -9.92
C MET A 203 12.99 3.92 -8.52
N GLU A 204 14.07 3.15 -8.45
CA GLU A 204 14.72 2.78 -7.19
C GLU A 204 15.21 4.03 -6.44
N TYR A 205 15.79 5.01 -7.14
CA TYR A 205 16.17 6.30 -6.55
C TYR A 205 14.95 7.07 -6.04
N LEU A 206 13.86 7.18 -6.80
CA LEU A 206 12.64 7.86 -6.36
C LEU A 206 11.98 7.13 -5.18
N MET A 207 11.97 5.80 -5.17
CA MET A 207 11.47 5.01 -4.04
C MET A 207 12.37 5.18 -2.81
N MET A 208 13.68 5.21 -3.00
CA MET A 208 14.67 5.36 -1.94
C MET A 208 14.74 6.80 -1.42
N GLU A 209 14.53 7.80 -2.27
CA GLU A 209 14.41 9.22 -1.89
C GLU A 209 13.11 9.46 -1.12
N ASN A 210 11.97 8.88 -1.55
CA ASN A 210 10.74 8.93 -0.78
C ASN A 210 10.89 8.23 0.57
N LEU A 211 11.55 7.07 0.62
CA LEU A 211 11.84 6.38 1.89
C LEU A 211 12.76 7.23 2.79
N ALA A 212 13.80 7.84 2.22
CA ALA A 212 14.73 8.70 2.95
C ALA A 212 14.08 9.97 3.48
N MET A 213 13.21 10.62 2.70
CA MET A 213 12.45 11.79 3.15
C MET A 213 11.54 11.44 4.33
N ASN A 214 10.86 10.29 4.28
CA ASN A 214 10.04 9.83 5.42
C ASN A 214 10.90 9.48 6.65
N MET A 215 12.13 8.97 6.49
CA MET A 215 13.00 8.65 7.63
C MET A 215 13.61 9.89 8.30
N ILE A 216 13.88 10.96 7.55
CA ILE A 216 14.44 12.20 8.10
C ILE A 216 13.42 12.91 9.02
N ASP A 217 12.14 12.91 8.65
CA ASP A 217 11.07 13.55 9.42
C ASP A 217 10.68 12.84 10.73
N ILE A 218 11.12 11.59 10.94
CA ILE A 218 10.81 10.79 12.16
C ILE A 218 11.97 10.85 13.18
N SER A 219 13.08 11.50 12.84
CA SER A 219 14.34 11.44 13.61
C SER A 219 14.63 12.63 14.53
N PHE A 220 13.61 13.39 14.96
CA PHE A 220 13.75 14.53 15.87
C PHE A 220 13.06 14.33 17.22
#